data_AF-A0A7Z0VTT4-F1
#
_entry.id   AF-A0A7Z0VTT4-F1
#
_cell.length_a   1.000
_cell.length_b   1.000
_cell.length_c   1.000
_cell.angle_alpha   90.00
_cell.angle_beta   90.00
_cell.angle_gamma   90.00
#
_symmetry.space_group_name_H-M   'P 1'
#
loop_
_entity.id
_entity.type
_entity.pdbx_description
1 polymer ?
#
loop_
_entity_poly.entity_id
_entity_poly.type
_entity_poly.pdbx_seq_one_letter_code
_entity_poly.pdbx_strand_id
1 'polypeptide(L)'
;MDNRDLVIASIPIALAMREDDPDASLAELVRRASIKLLTLTGEGSSVMKAIDRMDSIIHAEKGSRKGVISAVIDSVRRDRKTNRAVVMFHGLRGGELSDKEERINTERLYTEEGNYVANMARGLVGHHVLLYKDQDPFVSDDGENRTFRVLRHVEDLGTYDA
;
A
#
# COMPACT_ATOMS: atom_id res chain seq x y z
N MET A 1 -23.07 0.68 -6.78
CA MET A 1 -23.31 2.10 -6.43
C MET A 1 -24.43 2.61 -7.33
N ASP A 2 -25.49 3.18 -6.78
CA ASP A 2 -26.56 3.77 -7.59
C ASP A 2 -26.11 5.12 -8.20
N ASN A 3 -26.75 5.55 -9.29
CA ASN A 3 -26.47 6.81 -9.97
C ASN A 3 -26.59 8.02 -9.04
N ARG A 4 -27.49 7.95 -8.06
CA ARG A 4 -27.64 9.01 -7.04
C ARG A 4 -26.41 9.13 -6.14
N ASP A 5 -25.87 8.01 -5.69
CA ASP A 5 -24.69 7.97 -4.82
C ASP A 5 -23.45 8.47 -5.56
N LEU A 6 -23.31 8.09 -6.84
CA LEU A 6 -22.23 8.57 -7.70
C LEU A 6 -22.26 10.09 -7.86
N VAL A 7 -23.44 10.67 -8.11
CA VAL A 7 -23.62 12.12 -8.26
C VAL A 7 -23.31 12.84 -6.95
N ILE A 8 -23.72 12.30 -5.80
CA ILE A 8 -23.42 12.91 -4.50
C ILE A 8 -21.90 12.86 -4.24
N ALA A 9 -21.26 11.72 -4.50
CA ALA A 9 -19.83 11.54 -4.30
C ALA A 9 -18.97 12.42 -5.23
N SER A 10 -19.49 12.83 -6.38
CA SER A 10 -18.75 13.66 -7.35
C SER A 10 -18.81 15.16 -7.09
N ILE A 11 -19.73 15.64 -6.23
CA ILE A 11 -19.86 17.08 -5.91
C ILE A 11 -18.58 17.67 -5.29
N PRO A 12 -17.94 17.07 -4.26
CA PRO A 12 -16.72 17.62 -3.69
C PRO A 12 -15.57 17.72 -4.72
N ILE A 13 -15.45 16.73 -5.59
CA ILE A 13 -14.44 16.69 -6.66
C ILE A 13 -14.75 17.78 -7.69
N ALA A 14 -16.02 17.94 -8.07
CA ALA A 14 -16.46 18.98 -9.00
C ALA A 14 -16.19 20.39 -8.45
N LEU A 15 -16.35 20.60 -7.15
CA LEU A 15 -16.02 21.87 -6.49
C LEU A 15 -14.52 22.15 -6.52
N ALA A 16 -13.67 21.15 -6.26
CA ALA A 16 -12.22 21.30 -6.39
C ALA A 16 -11.80 21.61 -7.84
N MET A 17 -12.42 20.96 -8.83
CA MET A 17 -12.16 21.20 -10.24
C MET A 17 -12.57 22.60 -10.72
N ARG A 18 -13.42 23.32 -9.98
CA ARG A 18 -13.83 24.68 -10.32
C ARG A 18 -12.69 25.69 -10.14
N GLU A 19 -11.72 25.38 -9.28
CA GLU A 19 -10.50 26.20 -9.15
C GLU A 19 -9.68 26.19 -10.45
N ASP A 20 -9.70 25.07 -11.17
CA ASP A 20 -8.99 24.89 -12.44
C ASP A 20 -9.78 25.37 -13.67
N ASP A 21 -11.12 25.36 -13.61
CA ASP A 21 -12.03 25.72 -14.71
C ASP A 21 -13.24 26.50 -14.16
N PRO A 22 -13.07 27.81 -13.84
CA PRO A 22 -14.07 28.61 -13.14
C PRO A 22 -15.30 28.93 -13.98
N ASP A 23 -15.16 28.88 -15.32
CA ASP A 23 -16.21 29.18 -16.30
C ASP A 23 -17.12 27.97 -16.59
N ALA A 24 -16.72 26.76 -16.19
CA ALA A 24 -17.54 25.57 -16.35
C ALA A 24 -18.75 25.58 -15.40
N SER A 25 -19.91 25.15 -15.92
CA SER A 25 -21.10 24.99 -15.08
C SER A 25 -20.92 23.86 -14.06
N LEU A 26 -21.55 23.99 -12.89
CA LEU A 26 -21.50 22.94 -11.86
C LEU A 26 -21.99 21.58 -12.38
N ALA A 27 -23.03 21.57 -13.23
CA ALA A 27 -23.54 20.35 -13.84
C ALA A 27 -22.49 19.65 -14.71
N GLU A 28 -21.72 20.42 -15.49
CA GLU A 28 -20.63 19.89 -16.31
C GLU A 28 -19.47 19.37 -15.45
N LEU A 29 -19.11 20.10 -14.38
CA LEU A 29 -18.07 19.66 -13.44
C LEU A 29 -18.47 18.38 -12.70
N VAL A 30 -19.72 18.29 -12.23
CA VAL A 30 -20.29 17.08 -11.61
C VAL A 30 -20.27 15.91 -12.59
N ARG A 31 -20.66 16.13 -13.85
CA ARG A 31 -20.60 15.08 -14.89
C ARG A 31 -19.17 14.58 -15.11
N ARG A 32 -18.19 15.49 -15.25
CA ARG A 32 -16.77 15.15 -15.42
C ARG A 32 -16.23 14.39 -14.20
N ALA A 33 -16.55 14.85 -13.00
CA ALA A 33 -16.15 14.19 -11.76
C ALA A 33 -16.77 12.79 -11.62
N SER A 34 -18.05 12.62 -11.98
CA SER A 34 -18.71 11.31 -12.01
C SER A 34 -18.06 10.34 -12.99
N ILE A 35 -17.66 10.80 -14.19
CA ILE A 35 -16.93 9.97 -15.17
C ILE A 35 -15.56 9.56 -14.63
N LYS A 36 -14.83 10.48 -13.99
CA LYS A 36 -13.55 10.17 -13.35
C LYS A 36 -13.73 9.11 -12.26
N LEU A 37 -14.71 9.29 -11.37
CA LEU A 37 -15.03 8.31 -10.33
C LEU A 37 -15.38 6.95 -10.93
N LEU A 38 -16.30 6.89 -11.91
CA LEU A 38 -16.65 5.63 -12.58
C LEU A 38 -15.44 4.94 -13.22
N THR A 39 -14.50 5.72 -13.78
CA THR A 39 -13.28 5.17 -14.37
C THR A 39 -12.34 4.61 -13.31
N LEU A 40 -12.23 5.28 -12.16
CA LEU A 40 -11.40 4.85 -11.03
C LEU A 40 -12.03 3.69 -10.26
N THR A 41 -13.35 3.64 -10.11
CA THR A 41 -14.06 2.61 -9.34
C THR A 41 -14.66 1.50 -10.22
N GLY A 42 -14.47 1.59 -11.54
CA GLY A 42 -14.95 0.59 -12.48
C GLY A 42 -14.28 -0.77 -12.26
N GLU A 43 -15.02 -1.84 -12.52
CA GLU A 43 -14.49 -3.20 -12.44
C GLU A 43 -13.25 -3.33 -13.35
N GLY A 44 -12.14 -3.80 -12.77
CA GLY A 44 -10.87 -3.95 -13.48
C GLY A 44 -10.02 -2.69 -13.61
N SER A 45 -10.45 -1.55 -13.06
CA SER A 45 -9.59 -0.36 -12.94
C SER A 45 -8.34 -0.66 -12.12
N SER A 46 -7.28 0.12 -12.32
CA SER A 46 -6.04 -0.02 -11.54
C SER A 46 -6.26 0.24 -10.04
N VAL A 47 -7.13 1.20 -9.70
CA VAL A 47 -7.47 1.53 -8.32
C VAL A 47 -8.27 0.42 -7.67
N MET A 48 -9.30 -0.12 -8.35
CA MET A 48 -10.09 -1.22 -7.79
C MET A 48 -9.23 -2.46 -7.59
N LYS A 49 -8.35 -2.78 -8.54
CA LYS A 49 -7.36 -3.86 -8.39
C LYS A 49 -6.42 -3.65 -7.20
N ALA A 50 -6.03 -2.40 -6.91
CA ALA A 50 -5.21 -2.09 -5.75
C ALA A 50 -5.98 -2.25 -4.43
N ILE A 51 -7.26 -1.83 -4.40
CA ILE A 51 -8.18 -2.04 -3.27
C ILE A 51 -8.38 -3.54 -3.02
N ASP A 52 -8.76 -4.31 -4.05
CA ASP A 52 -8.96 -5.76 -3.96
C ASP A 52 -7.69 -6.48 -3.47
N ARG A 53 -6.52 -6.02 -3.92
CA ARG A 53 -5.23 -6.56 -3.44
C ARG A 53 -5.06 -6.32 -1.96
N MET A 54 -5.29 -5.10 -1.48
CA MET A 54 -5.16 -4.76 -0.06
C MET A 54 -6.19 -5.51 0.80
N ASP A 55 -7.43 -5.61 0.34
CA ASP A 55 -8.48 -6.38 1.01
C ASP A 55 -8.07 -7.86 1.16
N SER A 56 -7.51 -8.45 0.10
CA SER A 56 -6.98 -9.82 0.13
C SER A 56 -5.77 -10.01 1.07
N ILE A 57 -5.07 -8.93 1.43
CA ILE A 57 -3.97 -8.96 2.41
C ILE A 57 -4.52 -8.89 3.82
N ILE A 58 -5.49 -8.02 4.07
CA ILE A 58 -6.13 -7.82 5.37
C ILE A 58 -6.83 -9.10 5.83
N HIS A 59 -7.61 -9.70 4.95
CA HIS A 59 -8.42 -10.89 5.24
C HIS A 59 -7.68 -12.20 5.01
N ALA A 60 -6.35 -12.14 4.82
CA ALA A 60 -5.56 -13.33 4.54
C ALA A 60 -5.49 -14.24 5.77
N GLU A 61 -5.68 -15.55 5.57
CA GLU A 61 -5.56 -16.53 6.66
C GLU A 61 -4.16 -16.53 7.28
N LYS A 62 -4.08 -16.86 8.57
CA LYS A 62 -2.82 -16.94 9.31
C LYS A 62 -1.90 -17.99 8.66
N GLY A 63 -0.67 -17.60 8.33
CA GLY A 63 0.30 -18.48 7.66
C GLY A 63 0.22 -18.45 6.13
N SER A 64 -0.71 -17.68 5.56
CA SER A 64 -0.76 -17.47 4.12
C SER A 64 0.39 -16.60 3.60
N ARG A 65 0.53 -16.62 2.27
CA ARG A 65 1.48 -15.81 1.51
C ARG A 65 1.27 -14.31 1.72
N LYS A 66 0.02 -13.90 1.93
CA LYS A 66 -0.42 -12.54 2.25
C LYS A 66 -0.63 -12.34 3.76
N GLY A 67 -0.79 -11.13 4.23
CA GLY A 67 -1.15 -10.87 5.62
C GLY A 67 -0.57 -9.60 6.22
N VAL A 68 -0.95 -9.33 7.45
CA VAL A 68 -0.48 -8.18 8.24
C VAL A 68 0.42 -8.68 9.37
N ILE A 69 1.55 -8.00 9.59
CA ILE A 69 2.50 -8.29 10.67
C ILE A 69 2.60 -7.08 11.58
N SER A 70 2.28 -7.24 12.86
CA SER A 70 2.60 -6.25 13.91
C SER A 70 4.10 -6.34 14.21
N ALA A 71 4.82 -5.22 14.13
CA ALA A 71 6.28 -5.21 14.23
C ALA A 71 6.83 -3.87 14.72
N VAL A 72 8.12 -3.87 15.07
CA VAL A 72 8.92 -2.65 15.22
C VAL A 72 9.99 -2.63 14.13
N ILE A 73 10.11 -1.53 13.39
CA ILE A 73 11.12 -1.39 12.34
C ILE A 73 12.46 -1.04 12.98
N ASP A 74 13.50 -1.83 12.72
CA ASP A 74 14.87 -1.53 13.17
C ASP A 74 15.60 -0.64 12.17
N SER A 75 15.61 -1.03 10.90
CA SER A 75 16.35 -0.29 9.88
C SER A 75 15.84 -0.53 8.48
N VAL A 76 16.09 0.43 7.59
CA VAL A 76 15.71 0.34 6.17
C VAL A 76 16.93 0.63 5.29
N ARG A 77 17.36 -0.36 4.52
CA ARG A 77 18.58 -0.29 3.69
C ARG A 77 18.26 -0.52 2.22
N ARG A 78 18.97 0.14 1.31
CA ARG A 78 18.85 -0.15 -0.13
C ARG A 78 19.70 -1.35 -0.52
N ASP A 79 19.08 -2.37 -1.10
CA ASP A 79 19.79 -3.43 -1.80
C ASP A 79 20.14 -2.96 -3.22
N ARG A 80 21.44 -2.81 -3.49
CA ARG A 80 21.96 -2.35 -4.78
C ARG A 80 21.73 -3.36 -5.91
N LYS A 81 21.69 -4.66 -5.61
CA LYS A 81 21.53 -5.72 -6.63
C LYS A 81 20.10 -5.77 -7.13
N THR A 82 19.13 -5.71 -6.22
CA THR A 82 17.71 -5.83 -6.56
C THR A 82 17.03 -4.48 -6.76
N ASN A 83 17.71 -3.39 -6.41
CA ASN A 83 17.19 -2.03 -6.37
C ASN A 83 15.91 -1.92 -5.52
N ARG A 84 15.84 -2.61 -4.39
CA ARG A 84 14.73 -2.57 -3.43
C ARG A 84 15.19 -1.97 -2.12
N ALA A 85 14.26 -1.48 -1.30
CA ALA A 85 14.55 -1.29 0.11
C ALA A 85 14.28 -2.60 0.85
N VAL A 86 15.22 -2.96 1.73
CA VAL A 86 15.12 -4.05 2.69
C VAL A 86 14.79 -3.43 4.03
N VAL A 87 13.62 -3.76 4.55
CA VAL A 87 13.14 -3.36 5.88
C VAL A 87 13.46 -4.48 6.85
N MET A 88 14.31 -4.19 7.82
CA MET A 88 14.64 -5.06 8.95
C MET A 88 13.69 -4.72 10.10
N PHE A 89 13.09 -5.73 10.72
CA PHE A 89 12.08 -5.54 11.76
C PHE A 89 12.06 -6.69 12.76
N HIS A 90 11.49 -6.44 13.93
CA HIS A 90 11.17 -7.46 14.93
C HIS A 90 9.66 -7.60 15.04
N GLY A 91 9.15 -8.82 14.89
CA GLY A 91 7.72 -9.09 15.01
C GLY A 91 7.24 -8.99 16.46
N LEU A 92 6.04 -8.48 16.68
CA LEU A 92 5.40 -8.43 18.00
C LEU A 92 4.44 -9.60 18.17
N ARG A 93 4.58 -10.36 19.26
CA ARG A 93 3.70 -11.47 19.62
C ARG A 93 3.21 -11.29 21.04
N GLY A 94 1.90 -11.07 21.20
CA GLY A 94 1.32 -10.81 22.53
C GLY A 94 1.83 -9.51 23.17
N GLY A 95 2.31 -8.55 22.38
CA GLY A 95 2.89 -7.29 22.86
C GLY A 95 4.41 -7.32 23.08
N GLU A 96 5.01 -8.51 23.08
CA GLU A 96 6.46 -8.67 23.25
C GLU A 96 7.19 -8.70 21.92
N LEU A 97 8.34 -8.00 21.87
CA LEU A 97 9.27 -8.04 20.76
C LEU A 97 9.89 -9.43 20.63
N SER A 98 9.86 -9.97 19.41
CA SER A 98 10.61 -11.18 19.11
C SER A 98 12.10 -10.89 19.02
N ASP A 99 12.93 -11.70 19.67
CA ASP A 99 14.40 -11.64 19.52
C ASP A 99 14.88 -11.92 18.08
N LYS A 100 14.01 -12.48 17.25
CA LYS A 100 14.33 -12.80 15.86
C LYS A 100 14.12 -11.58 14.98
N GLU A 101 15.23 -11.07 14.45
CA GLU A 101 15.21 -10.11 13.36
C GLU A 101 14.67 -10.77 12.07
N GLU A 102 13.69 -10.13 11.46
CA GLU A 102 13.10 -10.52 10.18
C GLU A 102 13.34 -9.44 9.12
N ARG A 103 13.19 -9.83 7.86
CA ARG A 103 13.35 -8.92 6.71
C ARG A 103 12.19 -9.00 5.73
N ILE A 104 11.82 -7.87 5.16
CA ILE A 104 10.86 -7.76 4.07
C ILE A 104 11.36 -6.74 3.04
N ASN A 105 11.13 -7.00 1.75
CA ASN A 105 11.56 -6.08 0.69
C ASN A 105 10.39 -5.21 0.25
N THR A 106 10.63 -3.97 -0.12
CA THR A 106 9.66 -3.19 -0.90
C THR A 106 9.62 -3.67 -2.35
N GLU A 107 8.72 -3.11 -3.15
CA GLU A 107 8.91 -3.14 -4.61
C GLU A 107 10.17 -2.35 -5.02
N ARG A 108 10.60 -2.49 -6.26
CA ARG A 108 11.80 -1.81 -6.78
C ARG A 108 11.67 -0.29 -6.64
N LEU A 109 12.74 0.37 -6.22
CA LEU A 109 12.77 1.80 -5.87
C LEU A 109 12.62 2.76 -7.07
N TYR A 110 12.65 2.25 -8.30
CA TYR A 110 12.32 3.05 -9.48
C TYR A 110 10.80 3.12 -9.73
N THR A 111 10.00 2.28 -9.06
CA THR A 111 8.55 2.40 -9.10
C THR A 111 8.10 3.40 -8.05
N GLU A 112 7.02 4.12 -8.34
CA GLU A 112 6.44 5.08 -7.41
C GLU A 112 6.00 4.40 -6.11
N GLU A 113 5.34 3.23 -6.21
CA GLU A 113 4.95 2.39 -5.07
C GLU A 113 6.16 2.00 -4.20
N GLY A 114 7.23 1.47 -4.83
CA GLY A 114 8.41 1.01 -4.11
C GLY A 114 9.14 2.15 -3.40
N ASN A 115 9.25 3.31 -4.05
CA ASN A 115 9.87 4.50 -3.47
C ASN A 115 9.03 5.06 -2.30
N TYR A 116 7.72 5.17 -2.49
CA TYR A 116 6.77 5.64 -1.49
C TYR A 116 6.82 4.79 -0.21
N VAL A 117 6.65 3.47 -0.34
CA VAL A 117 6.68 2.54 0.81
C VAL A 117 8.05 2.56 1.50
N ALA A 118 9.15 2.65 0.75
CA ALA A 118 10.49 2.75 1.32
C ALA A 118 10.68 4.02 2.15
N ASN A 119 10.15 5.16 1.69
CA ASN A 119 10.25 6.43 2.42
C ASN A 119 9.39 6.41 3.68
N MET A 120 8.17 5.87 3.62
CA MET A 120 7.34 5.65 4.80
C MET A 120 8.05 4.78 5.84
N ALA A 121 8.55 3.61 5.43
CA ALA A 121 9.25 2.70 6.34
C ALA A 121 10.48 3.34 6.98
N ARG A 122 11.23 4.18 6.25
CA ARG A 122 12.37 4.93 6.81
C ARG A 122 11.94 5.94 7.87
N GLY A 123 10.80 6.60 7.68
CA GLY A 123 10.25 7.55 8.63
C GLY A 123 9.73 6.90 9.93
N LEU A 124 9.51 5.58 9.90
CA LEU A 124 8.91 4.80 10.98
C LEU A 124 9.93 3.86 11.66
N VAL A 125 11.23 4.10 11.48
CA VAL A 125 12.27 3.38 12.23
C VAL A 125 12.08 3.63 13.73
N GLY A 126 12.02 2.56 14.51
CA GLY A 126 11.76 2.58 15.96
C GLY A 126 10.26 2.62 16.33
N HIS A 127 9.35 2.72 15.37
CA HIS A 127 7.91 2.77 15.63
C HIS A 127 7.31 1.37 15.68
N HIS A 128 6.22 1.24 16.44
CA HIS A 128 5.30 0.12 16.35
C HIS A 128 4.44 0.30 15.10
N VAL A 129 4.47 -0.68 14.20
CA VAL A 129 3.80 -0.61 12.90
C VAL A 129 3.02 -1.88 12.56
N LEU A 130 2.08 -1.75 11.63
CA LEU A 130 1.54 -2.87 10.86
C LEU A 130 2.19 -2.93 9.48
N LEU A 131 2.81 -4.07 9.17
CA LEU A 131 3.42 -4.36 7.87
C LEU A 131 2.47 -5.21 7.03
N TYR A 132 1.97 -4.64 5.94
CA TYR A 132 1.08 -5.32 5.00
C TYR A 132 1.93 -6.01 3.95
N LYS A 133 1.95 -7.35 3.98
CA LYS A 133 2.79 -8.16 3.09
C LYS A 133 2.00 -8.91 2.04
N ASP A 134 2.63 -9.04 0.89
CA ASP A 134 2.31 -10.03 -0.13
C ASP A 134 3.54 -10.93 -0.37
N GLN A 135 3.37 -12.09 -0.96
CA GLN A 135 4.48 -12.90 -1.47
C GLN A 135 4.27 -13.11 -2.97
N ASP A 136 4.99 -12.31 -3.75
CA ASP A 136 5.00 -12.48 -5.19
C ASP A 136 5.88 -13.71 -5.54
N PRO A 137 5.34 -14.69 -6.28
CA PRO A 137 6.17 -15.68 -6.93
C PRO A 137 7.01 -14.98 -8.01
N PHE A 138 8.31 -15.25 -8.02
CA PHE A 138 9.16 -14.91 -9.15
C PHE A 138 9.94 -16.15 -9.59
N VAL A 139 10.09 -16.29 -10.90
CA VAL A 139 11.00 -17.26 -11.47
C VAL A 139 12.40 -16.64 -11.42
N SER A 140 13.30 -17.29 -10.70
CA SER A 140 14.72 -16.90 -10.70
C SER A 140 15.37 -17.21 -12.05
N ASP A 141 16.55 -16.62 -12.31
CA ASP A 141 17.30 -16.84 -13.55
C ASP A 141 17.64 -18.34 -13.78
N ASP A 142 17.67 -19.12 -12.70
CA ASP A 142 17.93 -20.57 -12.70
C ASP A 142 16.65 -21.40 -12.98
N GLY A 143 15.52 -20.77 -13.27
CA GLY A 143 14.24 -21.41 -13.51
C GLY A 143 13.49 -21.86 -12.24
N GLU A 144 14.06 -21.67 -11.05
CA GLU A 144 13.39 -22.01 -9.79
C GLU A 144 12.34 -20.96 -9.42
N ASN A 145 11.15 -21.42 -9.03
CA ASN A 145 10.14 -20.59 -8.39
C ASN A 145 10.60 -20.20 -6.98
N ARG A 146 10.99 -18.94 -6.83
CA ARG A 146 11.30 -18.34 -5.53
C ARG A 146 10.19 -17.39 -5.13
N THR A 147 10.01 -17.21 -3.84
CA THR A 147 9.08 -16.21 -3.29
C THR A 147 9.88 -15.27 -2.42
N PHE A 148 9.67 -13.96 -2.58
CA PHE A 148 10.11 -12.98 -1.58
C PHE A 148 8.91 -12.25 -1.04
N ARG A 149 8.98 -11.91 0.25
CA ARG A 149 7.97 -11.08 0.89
C ARG A 149 8.12 -9.66 0.37
N VAL A 150 7.03 -9.11 -0.14
CA VAL A 150 6.91 -7.74 -0.63
C VAL A 150 6.06 -6.95 0.34
N LEU A 151 6.61 -5.86 0.86
CA LEU A 151 5.93 -4.87 1.68
C LEU A 151 5.10 -3.98 0.76
N ARG A 152 3.78 -4.02 0.93
CA ARG A 152 2.81 -3.23 0.14
C ARG A 152 2.39 -1.95 0.84
N HIS A 153 2.35 -1.97 2.16
CA HIS A 153 1.96 -0.83 2.97
C HIS A 153 2.53 -0.94 4.38
N VAL A 154 2.68 0.21 5.04
CA VAL A 154 3.08 0.32 6.44
C VAL A 154 2.11 1.28 7.11
N GLU A 155 1.53 0.87 8.23
CA GLU A 155 0.70 1.73 9.07
C GLU A 155 1.41 1.97 10.39
N ASP A 156 1.48 3.23 10.81
CA ASP A 156 2.07 3.63 12.09
C ASP A 156 1.05 3.46 13.22
N LEU A 157 1.43 2.73 14.26
CA LEU A 157 0.65 2.57 15.49
C LEU A 157 1.19 3.41 16.64
N GLY A 158 2.27 4.16 16.41
CA GLY A 158 2.91 5.04 17.37
C GLY A 158 4.34 4.62 17.72
N THR A 159 4.95 5.37 18.63
CA THR A 159 6.28 5.05 19.17
C THR A 159 6.22 3.78 20.00
N TYR A 160 7.19 2.89 19.81
CA TYR A 160 7.34 1.72 20.67
C TYR A 160 8.16 2.09 21.90
N ASP A 161 7.48 2.34 23.02
CA ASP A 161 8.12 2.47 24.32
C ASP A 161 8.27 1.06 24.93
N ALA A 162 9.51 0.56 24.93
CA ALA A 162 9.88 -0.74 25.51
C ALA A 162 9.89 -0.70 27.05
#